data_AF-A0A2E7EX58-F1
#
_entry.id   AF-A0A2E7EX58-F1
#
_cell.length_a   1.000
_cell.length_b   1.000
_cell.length_c   1.000
_cell.angle_alpha   90.00
_cell.angle_beta   90.00
_cell.angle_gamma   90.00
#
_symmetry.space_group_name_H-M   'P 1'
#
loop_
_entity.id
_entity.type
_entity.pdbx_description
1 polymer ?
#
loop_
_entity_poly.entity_id
_entity_poly.type
_entity_poly.pdbx_seq_one_letter_code
_entity_poly.pdbx_strand_id
1 'polypeptide(L)' 'MPKSKLQTISGETIPEPRITLMAVWLVFLWVGLPILVIGGLLDLAVQLIFGVCTGLWCIAG' A
#
# COMPACT_ATOMS: atom_id res chain seq x y z
N MET A 1 16.82 -7.29 14.64
CA MET A 1 16.48 -5.86 14.57
C MET A 1 17.33 -5.11 15.58
N PRO A 2 18.19 -4.17 15.17
CA PRO A 2 18.91 -3.34 16.13
C PRO A 2 17.90 -2.54 16.95
N LYS A 3 17.90 -2.70 18.28
CA LYS A 3 17.05 -1.90 19.17
C LYS A 3 17.43 -0.43 18.98
N SER A 4 16.54 0.37 18.39
CA SER A 4 16.71 1.82 18.35
C SER A 4 16.80 2.31 19.79
N LYS A 5 17.88 3.00 20.15
CA LYS A 5 18.03 3.65 21.46
C LYS A 5 16.77 4.50 21.69
N LEU A 6 16.13 4.34 22.85
CA LEU A 6 15.08 5.24 23.32
C LEU A 6 15.62 6.67 23.21
N GLN A 7 15.04 7.46 22.30
CA GLN A 7 15.47 8.83 22.08
C GLN A 7 14.71 9.72 23.05
N THR A 8 15.45 10.31 23.97
CA THR A 8 14.94 11.38 24.84
C THR A 8 15.20 12.71 24.13
N ILE A 9 14.14 13.42 23.78
CA ILE A 9 14.21 14.75 23.17
C ILE A 9 13.53 15.72 24.14
N SER A 10 14.21 16.81 24.51
CA SER A 10 13.70 17.82 25.45
C SER A 10 13.22 17.30 26.81
N GLY A 11 13.79 16.18 27.28
CA GLY A 11 13.42 15.57 28.56
C GLY A 11 12.19 14.64 28.51
N GLU A 12 11.50 14.55 27.37
CA GLU A 12 10.39 13.61 27.15
C GLU A 12 10.91 12.36 26.44
N THR A 13 10.46 11.18 26.89
CA THR A 13 10.86 9.90 26.30
C THR A 13 9.85 9.51 25.23
N ILE A 14 10.28 9.48 23.97
CA ILE A 14 9.38 9.13 22.86
C ILE A 14 9.11 7.62 22.90
N PRO A 15 7.83 7.18 22.89
CA PRO A 15 7.49 5.77 22.85
C PRO A 15 8.01 5.12 21.57
N GLU A 16 8.42 3.85 21.66
CA GLU A 16 8.95 3.12 20.50
C GLU A 16 7.95 3.09 19.34
N PRO A 17 8.40 3.18 18.08
CA PRO A 17 7.52 3.12 16.92
C PRO A 17 6.82 1.77 16.85
N ARG A 18 5.49 1.78 16.89
CA ARG A 18 4.65 0.58 16.80
C ARG A 18 3.99 0.56 15.43
N ILE A 19 4.02 -0.60 14.77
CA ILE A 19 3.14 -0.83 13.61
C ILE A 19 1.71 -0.86 14.15
N THR A 20 0.96 0.20 13.89
CA THR A 20 -0.46 0.27 14.23
C THR A 20 -1.29 -0.18 13.03
N LEU A 21 -2.53 -0.60 13.27
CA LEU A 21 -3.48 -0.86 12.19
C LEU A 21 -3.63 0.35 11.26
N MET A 22 -3.58 1.56 11.84
CA MET A 22 -3.63 2.81 11.08
C MET A 22 -2.41 2.98 10.17
N ALA A 23 -1.22 2.56 10.59
CA ALA A 23 -0.03 2.58 9.74
C ALA A 23 -0.19 1.62 8.55
N VAL A 24 -0.72 0.42 8.77
CA VAL A 24 -1.01 -0.55 7.68
C VAL A 24 -2.03 0.04 6.71
N TRP A 25 -3.09 0.66 7.24
CA TRP A 25 -4.13 1.30 6.45
C TRP A 25 -3.57 2.44 5.58
N LEU A 26 -2.69 3.28 6.14
CA LEU A 26 -2.04 4.34 5.38
C LEU A 26 -1.15 3.79 4.26
N VAL A 27 -0.38 2.72 4.51
CA VAL A 27 0.41 2.07 3.46
C VAL A 27 -0.49 1.54 2.35
N PHE A 28 -1.61 0.89 2.71
CA PHE A 28 -2.57 0.42 1.72
C PHE A 28 -3.15 1.58 0.90
N LEU A 29 -3.58 2.68 1.53
CA LEU A 29 -4.16 3.82 0.82
C LEU A 29 -3.16 4.58 -0.05
N TRP A 30 -1.92 4.71 0.39
CA TRP A 30 -0.91 5.51 -0.31
C TRP A 30 -0.08 4.73 -1.32
N VAL A 31 0.01 3.41 -1.17
CA VAL A 31 0.81 2.55 -2.06
C VAL A 31 -0.07 1.53 -2.75
N GLY A 32 -0.86 0.78 -1.98
CA GLY A 32 -1.74 -0.26 -2.52
C GLY A 32 -2.79 0.30 -3.48
N LEU A 33 -3.53 1.33 -3.07
CA LEU A 33 -4.63 1.90 -3.85
C LEU A 33 -4.13 2.52 -5.18
N PRO A 34 -3.05 3.33 -5.24
CA PRO A 34 -2.54 3.81 -6.52
C PRO A 34 -2.09 2.69 -7.45
N ILE A 35 -1.42 1.65 -6.93
CA ILE A 35 -1.00 0.50 -7.73
C ILE A 35 -2.23 -0.25 -8.28
N LEU A 36 -3.26 -0.46 -7.46
CA LEU A 36 -4.49 -1.12 -7.87
C LEU A 36 -5.24 -0.32 -8.94
N VAL A 37 -5.33 1.00 -8.80
CA VAL A 37 -6.00 1.86 -9.78
C VAL A 37 -5.23 1.86 -11.10
N ILE A 38 -3.91 2.10 -11.07
CA ILE A 38 -3.10 2.17 -12.28
C ILE A 38 -3.05 0.79 -12.96
N GLY A 39 -2.78 -0.26 -12.20
CA GLY A 39 -2.75 -1.64 -12.71
C GLY A 39 -4.10 -2.05 -13.29
N GLY A 40 -5.20 -1.75 -12.61
CA GLY A 40 -6.54 -2.02 -13.12
C GLY A 40 -6.84 -1.26 -14.41
N LEU A 41 -6.46 0.02 -14.52
CA LEU A 41 -6.63 0.76 -15.77
C LEU A 41 -5.81 0.18 -16.92
N LEU A 42 -4.59 -0.29 -16.65
CA LEU A 42 -3.74 -0.94 -17.63
C LEU A 42 -4.32 -2.30 -18.06
N ASP A 43 -4.81 -3.12 -17.14
CA ASP A 43 -5.48 -4.37 -17.46
C ASP A 43 -6.71 -4.14 -18.36
N LEU A 44 -7.52 -3.12 -18.04
CA LEU A 44 -8.67 -2.75 -18.87
C LEU A 44 -8.24 -2.30 -20.26
N ALA A 45 -7.18 -1.49 -20.36
CA ALA A 45 -6.65 -1.06 -21.65
C ALA A 45 -6.16 -2.25 -22.49
N VAL A 46 -5.44 -3.20 -21.89
CA VAL A 46 -5.00 -4.43 -22.55
C VAL A 46 -6.20 -5.25 -23.04
N GLN A 47 -7.24 -5.39 -22.21
CA GLN A 47 -8.45 -6.12 -22.60
C GLN A 47 -9.15 -5.47 -23.80
N LEU A 48 -9.23 -4.14 -23.84
CA LEU A 48 -9.85 -3.42 -24.95
C LEU A 48 -9.01 -3.48 -26.24
N ILE A 49 -7.68 -3.51 -26.13
CA ILE A 49 -6.78 -3.49 -27.30
C ILE A 49 -6.60 -4.89 -27.88
N PHE A 50 -6.40 -5.90 -27.03
CA PHE A 50 -6.03 -7.25 -27.46
C PHE A 50 -7.20 -8.24 -27.38
N GLY A 51 -8.31 -7.89 -26.72
CA GLY A 51 -9.45 -8.78 -26.53
C GLY A 51 -9.20 -9.91 -25.53
N VAL A 52 -8.09 -9.88 -24.79
CA VAL A 52 -7.74 -10.89 -23.79
C VAL A 52 -8.11 -10.37 -22.42
N CYS A 53 -8.89 -11.16 -21.68
CA CYS A 53 -9.19 -10.84 -20.29
C CYS A 53 -7.92 -11.03 -19.43
N THR A 54 -7.50 -9.99 -18.68
CA THR A 54 -6.42 -10.08 -17.68
C THR A 54 -6.79 -9.41 -16.34
N GLY A 55 -6.13 -9.84 -15.27
CA GLY A 55 -6.13 -9.16 -13.98
C GLY A 55 -7.46 -9.17 -13.21
N LEU A 56 -7.72 -8.07 -12.48
CA LEU A 56 -8.91 -7.94 -11.61
C LEU A 56 -10.23 -8.02 -12.38
N TRP A 57 -10.25 -7.59 -13.64
CA TRP A 57 -11.46 -7.55 -14.48
C TRP A 57 -11.95 -8.94 -14.89
N CYS A 58 -11.11 -9.98 -14.84
CA CYS A 58 -11.55 -11.35 -15.11
C CYS A 58 -12.20 -12.04 -13.94
N ILE A 59 -11.91 -11.59 -12.72
CA ILE A 59 -12.54 -12.13 -11.52
C ILE A 59 -13.91 -11.47 -11.31
N ALA A 60 -14.05 -10.21 -11.74
CA ALA A 60 -15.29 -9.44 -11.66
C ALA A 60 -16.20 -9.61 -12.90
N GLY A 61 -15.78 -10.41 -13.89
CA GLY A 61 -16.46 -10.62 -15.18
C GLY A 61 -17.37 -11.85 -15.19
#